data_AF-A0A2X3CU59-F1
#
_entry.id   AF-A0A2X3CU59-F1
#
_cell.length_a   1.000
_cell.length_b   1.000
_cell.length_c   1.000
_cell.angle_alpha   90.00
_cell.angle_beta   90.00
_cell.angle_gamma   90.00
#
_symmetry.space_group_name_H-M   'P 1'
#
loop_
_entity.id
_entity.type
_entity.pdbx_description
1 polymer ?
#
loop_
_entity_poly.entity_id
_entity_poly.type
_entity_poly.pdbx_seq_one_letter_code
_entity_poly.pdbx_strand_id
1 'polypeptide(L)'
;MPKYRSATTTHGRNMAGARALWRATGMTDADFGKPIIAVVNSFTQFVPGTCTCAISANWLPSRLKPPVVWPKNSTPSQWMMGSLWATGVCSIHCHPAS
;
A
#
# COMPACT_ATOMS: atom_id res chain seq x y z
N MET A 1 -24.60 -3.07 8.71
CA MET A 1 -23.41 -2.39 8.15
C MET A 1 -23.15 -2.91 6.73
N PRO A 2 -22.68 -2.07 5.80
CA PRO A 2 -22.29 -2.50 4.46
C PRO A 2 -21.17 -3.54 4.51
N LYS A 3 -21.21 -4.54 3.62
CA LYS A 3 -20.16 -5.56 3.53
C LYS A 3 -18.87 -4.92 2.98
N TYR A 4 -17.81 -4.91 3.78
CA TYR A 4 -16.51 -4.40 3.34
C TYR A 4 -15.92 -5.25 2.21
N ARG A 5 -15.15 -4.60 1.31
CA ARG A 5 -14.45 -5.30 0.21
C ARG A 5 -13.39 -6.28 0.73
N SER A 6 -12.83 -6.02 1.90
CA SER A 6 -11.92 -6.94 2.61
C SER A 6 -12.57 -8.27 2.95
N ALA A 7 -13.91 -8.35 3.08
CA ALA A 7 -14.62 -9.58 3.40
C ALA A 7 -14.48 -10.65 2.30
N THR A 8 -14.28 -10.24 1.04
CA THR A 8 -14.17 -11.15 -0.11
C THR A 8 -12.97 -12.07 0.00
N THR A 9 -11.83 -11.60 0.53
CA THR A 9 -10.58 -12.39 0.61
C THR A 9 -10.30 -12.93 2.01
N THR A 10 -11.08 -12.52 3.01
CA THR A 10 -10.92 -12.95 4.40
C THR A 10 -11.96 -13.98 4.83
N HIS A 11 -13.17 -13.98 4.26
CA HIS A 11 -14.27 -14.86 4.67
C HIS A 11 -14.51 -16.00 3.68
N GLY A 12 -15.07 -17.11 4.18
CA GLY A 12 -15.50 -18.26 3.38
C GLY A 12 -14.44 -19.35 3.23
N ARG A 13 -14.88 -20.61 3.14
CA ARG A 13 -14.00 -21.79 3.10
C ARG A 13 -13.06 -21.77 1.89
N ASN A 14 -13.57 -21.34 0.73
CA ASN A 14 -12.83 -21.30 -0.53
C ASN A 14 -11.70 -20.25 -0.55
N MET A 15 -11.70 -19.28 0.37
CA MET A 15 -10.66 -18.23 0.45
C MET A 15 -9.51 -18.59 1.40
N ALA A 16 -9.33 -19.88 1.70
CA ALA A 16 -8.22 -20.36 2.53
C ALA A 16 -6.84 -19.98 1.95
N GLY A 17 -6.68 -20.03 0.63
CA GLY A 17 -5.44 -19.61 -0.04
C GLY A 17 -5.13 -18.12 0.15
N ALA A 18 -6.14 -17.25 -0.02
CA ALA A 18 -5.97 -15.81 0.23
C ALA A 18 -5.63 -15.52 1.70
N ARG A 19 -6.23 -16.24 2.65
CA ARG A 19 -5.88 -16.14 4.08
C ARG A 19 -4.46 -16.61 4.38
N ALA A 20 -3.93 -17.59 3.66
CA ALA A 20 -2.54 -18.01 3.80
C ALA A 20 -1.59 -16.88 3.37
N LEU A 21 -1.91 -16.16 2.28
CA LEU A 21 -1.15 -14.98 1.83
C LEU A 21 -1.23 -13.81 2.83
N TRP A 22 -2.41 -13.57 3.42
CA TRP A 22 -2.55 -12.57 4.48
C TRP A 22 -1.71 -12.92 5.72
N ARG A 23 -1.61 -14.20 6.09
CA ARG A 23 -0.72 -14.63 7.17
C ARG A 23 0.75 -14.44 6.81
N ALA A 24 1.14 -14.70 5.57
CA ALA A 24 2.51 -14.48 5.09
C ALA A 24 2.94 -13.01 5.18
N THR A 25 2.00 -12.05 5.12
CA THR A 25 2.26 -10.61 5.30
C THR A 25 2.18 -10.14 6.77
N GLY A 26 2.04 -11.08 7.72
CA GLY A 26 2.04 -10.81 9.16
C GLY A 26 0.66 -10.58 9.78
N MET A 27 -0.43 -10.92 9.08
CA MET A 27 -1.79 -10.81 9.61
C MET A 27 -2.12 -12.00 10.51
N THR A 28 -2.73 -11.73 11.67
CA THR A 28 -3.10 -12.77 12.66
C THR A 28 -4.58 -13.10 12.60
N ASP A 29 -5.00 -14.16 13.32
CA ASP A 29 -6.41 -14.53 13.37
C ASP A 29 -7.31 -13.48 14.02
N ALA A 30 -6.78 -12.72 14.98
CA ALA A 30 -7.48 -11.61 15.63
C ALA A 30 -7.66 -10.37 14.72
N ASP A 31 -7.02 -10.38 13.55
CA ASP A 31 -7.09 -9.32 12.56
C ASP A 31 -8.14 -9.60 11.48
N PHE A 32 -8.57 -10.85 11.32
CA PHE A 32 -9.69 -11.19 10.44
C PHE A 32 -11.01 -10.71 11.07
N GLY A 33 -11.81 -10.00 10.27
CA GLY A 33 -13.07 -9.38 10.71
C GLY A 33 -12.97 -7.87 10.96
N LYS A 34 -11.75 -7.33 11.07
CA LYS A 34 -11.51 -5.89 11.07
C LYS A 34 -11.45 -5.34 9.63
N PRO A 35 -11.85 -4.08 9.39
CA PRO A 35 -11.62 -3.44 8.10
C PRO A 35 -10.11 -3.36 7.81
N ILE A 36 -9.71 -3.83 6.63
CA ILE A 36 -8.34 -3.73 6.12
C ILE A 36 -8.26 -2.47 5.27
N ILE A 37 -7.28 -1.61 5.55
CA ILE A 37 -7.02 -0.41 4.76
C ILE A 37 -5.76 -0.63 3.92
N ALA A 38 -5.78 -0.13 2.68
CA ALA A 38 -4.64 -0.07 1.75
C ALA A 38 -4.13 1.40 1.70
N VAL A 39 -2.81 1.58 1.76
CA VAL A 39 -2.09 2.86 1.78
C VAL A 39 -1.23 2.79 0.55
N VAL A 40 -1.65 3.54 -0.46
CA VAL A 40 -1.04 3.58 -1.79
C VAL A 40 -0.33 4.92 -1.92
N ASN A 41 0.87 4.91 -2.49
CA ASN A 41 1.63 6.13 -2.72
C ASN A 41 2.35 6.06 -4.08
N SER A 42 3.05 7.13 -4.45
CA SER A 42 3.77 7.24 -5.72
C SER A 42 5.28 7.50 -5.53
N PHE A 43 5.84 7.01 -4.41
CA PHE A 43 7.27 7.10 -4.15
C PHE A 43 8.06 6.45 -5.29
N THR A 44 9.07 7.17 -5.76
CA THR A 44 10.06 6.65 -6.68
C THR A 44 11.43 7.18 -6.29
N GLN A 45 12.47 6.37 -6.45
CA GLN A 45 13.85 6.80 -6.20
C GLN A 45 14.38 7.75 -7.29
N PHE A 46 13.69 7.80 -8.44
CA PHE A 46 14.12 8.57 -9.61
C PHE A 46 13.79 10.06 -9.54
N VAL A 47 12.81 10.46 -8.70
CA VAL A 47 12.35 11.84 -8.61
C VAL A 47 12.50 12.34 -7.18
N PRO A 48 13.39 13.33 -6.93
CA PRO A 48 13.75 13.74 -5.57
C PRO A 48 12.57 14.22 -4.73
N GLY A 49 11.54 14.81 -5.36
CA GLY A 49 10.34 15.30 -4.67
C GLY A 49 9.45 14.21 -4.07
N THR A 50 9.55 12.96 -4.52
CA THR A 50 8.65 11.88 -4.06
C THR A 50 9.16 11.13 -2.84
N CYS A 51 10.40 11.38 -2.39
CA CYS A 51 10.96 10.75 -1.18
C CYS A 51 10.11 10.96 0.07
N THR A 52 9.48 12.13 0.20
CA THR A 52 8.58 12.43 1.32
C THR A 52 7.38 11.47 1.38
N CYS A 53 6.95 10.90 0.25
CA CYS A 53 5.89 9.89 0.23
C CYS A 53 6.27 8.61 0.96
N ALA A 54 7.55 8.22 0.98
CA ALA A 54 8.01 7.06 1.76
C ALA A 54 7.99 7.35 3.28
N ILE A 55 8.34 8.57 3.68
CA ILE A 55 8.33 8.99 5.09
C ILE A 55 6.89 9.07 5.60
N SER A 56 5.98 9.69 4.84
CA SER A 56 4.57 9.81 5.22
C SER A 56 3.85 8.46 5.24
N ALA A 57 4.20 7.56 4.33
CA ALA A 57 3.76 6.17 4.30
C ALA A 57 4.02 5.45 5.63
N ASN A 58 5.23 5.56 6.19
CA ASN A 58 5.56 4.90 7.45
C ASN A 58 4.84 5.50 8.66
N TRP A 59 4.42 6.76 8.57
CA TRP A 59 3.82 7.48 9.68
C TRP A 59 2.29 7.35 9.74
N LEU A 60 1.62 7.31 8.59
CA LEU A 60 0.15 7.26 8.49
C LEU A 60 -0.51 6.11 9.30
N PRO A 61 0.04 4.89 9.36
CA PRO A 61 -0.55 3.80 10.14
C PRO A 61 -0.70 4.12 11.63
N SER A 62 0.19 4.94 12.20
CA SER A 62 0.13 5.35 13.61
C SER A 62 -1.01 6.34 13.93
N ARG A 63 -1.60 6.97 12.92
CA ARG A 63 -2.69 7.95 13.05
C ARG A 63 -4.08 7.35 12.89
N LEU A 64 -4.20 6.13 12.34
CA LEU A 64 -5.49 5.47 12.14
C LEU A 64 -6.04 4.95 13.47
N LYS A 65 -7.30 5.27 13.77
CA LYS A 65 -7.96 4.80 15.00
C LYS A 65 -8.29 3.31 14.88
N PRO A 66 -8.10 2.49 15.95
CA PRO A 66 -8.57 1.11 15.96
C PRO A 66 -10.11 1.04 15.80
N PRO A 67 -10.69 -0.05 15.23
CA PRO A 67 -10.09 -1.35 14.98
C PRO A 67 -9.76 -1.59 13.49
N VAL A 68 -8.81 -0.86 12.91
CA VAL A 68 -8.34 -1.05 11.53
C VAL A 68 -7.07 -1.90 11.51
N VAL A 69 -6.90 -2.73 10.47
CA VAL A 69 -5.70 -3.56 10.27
C VAL A 69 -4.92 -3.10 9.04
N TRP A 70 -3.60 -3.14 9.18
CA TRP A 70 -2.63 -2.97 8.10
C TRP A 70 -1.72 -4.22 7.99
N PRO A 71 -1.41 -4.70 6.77
CA PRO A 71 -0.42 -5.76 6.56
C PRO A 71 1.01 -5.31 6.94
N LYS A 72 1.52 -5.84 8.05
CA LYS A 72 2.73 -5.36 8.75
C LYS A 72 4.02 -5.49 7.92
N ASN A 73 4.12 -6.49 7.05
CA ASN A 73 5.29 -6.70 6.19
C ASN A 73 5.18 -6.06 4.80
N SER A 74 4.02 -5.48 4.47
CA SER A 74 3.94 -4.55 3.34
C SER A 74 4.02 -3.15 3.92
N THR A 75 5.24 -2.68 4.19
CA THR A 75 5.47 -1.25 4.37
C THR A 75 4.73 -0.50 3.27
N PRO A 76 4.09 0.65 3.55
CA PRO A 76 3.27 1.28 2.53
C PRO A 76 4.06 1.72 1.30
N SER A 77 5.40 1.78 1.39
CA SER A 77 6.30 1.82 0.24
C SER A 77 6.11 0.71 -0.80
N GLN A 78 5.46 -0.42 -0.52
CA GLN A 78 5.36 -1.52 -1.49
C GLN A 78 4.19 -1.39 -2.47
N TRP A 79 3.19 -0.58 -2.14
CA TRP A 79 2.07 -0.29 -3.05
C TRP A 79 2.32 1.05 -3.74
N MET A 80 3.21 1.02 -4.72
CA MET A 80 3.58 2.18 -5.52
C MET A 80 2.74 2.26 -6.80
N MET A 81 2.21 3.44 -7.09
CA MET A 81 1.65 3.79 -8.39
C MET A 81 2.65 4.70 -9.13
N GLY A 82 2.77 4.52 -10.44
CA GLY A 82 3.56 5.43 -11.26
C GLY A 82 3.07 6.88 -11.14
N SER A 83 3.99 7.82 -11.01
CA SER A 83 3.70 9.26 -11.01
C SER A 83 3.98 9.85 -12.37
N LEU A 84 3.03 10.59 -12.96
CA LEU A 84 3.27 11.38 -14.18
C LEU A 84 4.35 12.46 -13.97
N TRP A 85 4.69 12.84 -12.74
CA TRP A 85 5.80 13.77 -12.50
C TRP A 85 7.15 13.18 -12.91
N ALA A 86 7.27 11.85 -13.00
CA ALA A 86 8.46 11.18 -13.52
C ALA A 86 8.63 11.37 -15.04
N THR A 87 7.54 11.59 -15.80
CA THR A 87 7.66 11.83 -17.24
C THR A 87 8.30 13.19 -17.54
N GLY A 88 8.10 14.20 -16.67
CA GLY A 88 8.76 15.51 -16.81
C GLY A 88 10.28 15.43 -16.68
N VAL A 89 10.81 14.62 -15.75
CA VAL A 89 12.27 14.44 -15.57
C VAL A 89 12.90 13.73 -16.77
N CYS A 90 12.20 12.73 -17.33
CA CYS A 90 12.63 12.05 -18.56
C CYS A 90 12.70 13.04 -19.74
N SER A 91 11.70 13.92 -19.90
CA SER A 91 11.69 14.93 -20.95
C SER A 91 12.79 16.01 -20.81
N ILE A 92 13.21 16.33 -19.58
CA ILE A 92 14.31 17.29 -19.33
C ILE A 92 15.68 16.66 -19.65
N HIS A 93 15.88 15.38 -19.34
CA HIS A 93 17.11 14.66 -19.71
C HIS A 93 17.18 14.29 -21.21
N CYS A 94 16.05 14.31 -21.91
CA CYS A 94 15.97 14.06 -23.35
C CYS A 94 15.86 15.34 -24.20
N HIS A 95 16.30 16.51 -23.71
CA HIS A 95 16.57 17.62 -24.63
C HIS A 95 17.76 17.23 -25.52
N PRO A 96 17.56 17.09 -26.85
CA PRO A 96 18.65 16.77 -27.75
C PRO A 96 19.67 17.91 -27.69
N ALA A 97 20.90 17.59 -27.32
CA ALA A 97 22.04 18.43 -27.62
C ALA A 97 21.99 18.75 -29.12
N SER A 98 21.59 19.98 -29.43
CA SER A 98 21.58 20.55 -30.78
C SER A 98 22.72 21.54 -30.87
#